data_AF-A0A2A9DM06-F1
#
_entry.id   AF-A0A2A9DM06-F1
#
_cell.length_a   1.000
_cell.length_b   1.000
_cell.length_c   1.000
_cell.angle_alpha   90.00
_cell.angle_beta   90.00
_cell.angle_gamma   90.00
#
_symmetry.space_group_name_H-M   'P 1'
#
loop_
_entity.id
_entity.type
_entity.pdbx_description
1 polymer ?
#
loop_
_entity_poly.entity_id
_entity_poly.type
_entity_poly.pdbx_seq_one_letter_code
_entity_poly.pdbx_strand_id
1 'polypeptide(L)'
;MIWKADIANVLKAYDPSVTQEQIDNLYDTMYTQWSQLCDQLADTELKAFRTKYGQEPGYMETVSIRQMGALRAKNQIYGAYLEGMNQEIAQRQIEEDEWDEEQYRLEQEARKLEKSKKVLMRPNGWKEDRDKIVVGELTEYYRESLWPDGSLLFDEFLEALLERIQFLNEPLPETQKDPEWLWITQQVNQAVKEEMPKIEALVKELAPLNEARLLDVETRLDFLWNKVLLSNALPNPKYPEIPGDNKLL
;
A
#
# COMPACT_ATOMS: atom_id res chain seq x y z
N MET A 1 39.77 -15.92 -5.85
CA MET A 1 39.61 -16.20 -7.29
C MET A 1 38.45 -15.38 -7.82
N ILE A 2 38.62 -14.81 -9.02
CA ILE A 2 37.58 -14.09 -9.75
C ILE A 2 36.81 -15.10 -10.60
N TRP A 3 35.47 -15.05 -10.56
CA TRP A 3 34.62 -15.96 -11.31
C TRP A 3 33.96 -15.24 -12.48
N LYS A 4 34.08 -15.81 -13.67
CA LYS A 4 33.44 -15.28 -14.90
C LYS A 4 31.91 -15.20 -14.78
N ALA A 5 31.31 -16.14 -14.05
CA ALA A 5 29.87 -16.16 -13.79
C ALA A 5 29.41 -14.93 -12.99
N ASP A 6 30.16 -14.51 -11.97
CA ASP A 6 29.82 -13.31 -11.18
C ASP A 6 29.82 -12.06 -12.08
N ILE A 7 30.82 -11.92 -12.93
CA ILE A 7 30.94 -10.80 -13.88
C ILE A 7 29.81 -10.82 -14.90
N ALA A 8 29.52 -12.00 -15.47
CA ALA A 8 28.44 -12.18 -16.43
C ALA A 8 27.07 -11.81 -15.82
N ASN A 9 26.82 -12.21 -14.58
CA ASN A 9 25.57 -11.90 -13.88
C ASN A 9 25.41 -10.39 -13.67
N VAL A 10 26.46 -9.71 -13.17
CA VAL A 10 26.40 -8.25 -12.95
C VAL A 10 26.24 -7.51 -14.27
N LEU A 11 27.03 -7.84 -15.29
CA LEU A 11 26.95 -7.16 -16.58
C LEU A 11 25.60 -7.34 -17.26
N LYS A 12 25.04 -8.55 -17.25
CA LYS A 12 23.72 -8.82 -17.87
C LYS A 12 22.57 -8.21 -17.08
N ALA A 13 22.68 -8.12 -15.76
CA ALA A 13 21.71 -7.40 -14.93
C ALA A 13 21.79 -5.89 -15.16
N TYR A 14 22.99 -5.35 -15.41
CA TYR A 14 23.21 -3.93 -15.70
C TYR A 14 22.73 -3.53 -17.10
N ASP A 15 23.08 -4.34 -18.10
CA ASP A 15 22.74 -4.19 -19.50
C ASP A 15 22.48 -5.57 -20.13
N PRO A 16 21.20 -5.94 -20.39
CA PRO A 16 20.86 -7.22 -21.01
C PRO A 16 21.43 -7.41 -22.41
N SER A 17 21.86 -6.34 -23.09
CA SER A 17 22.44 -6.39 -24.43
C SER A 17 23.93 -6.73 -24.45
N VAL A 18 24.57 -6.85 -23.28
CA VAL A 18 25.98 -7.23 -23.17
C VAL A 18 26.26 -8.54 -23.90
N THR A 19 27.29 -8.50 -24.74
CA THR A 19 27.76 -9.64 -25.53
C THR A 19 28.72 -10.53 -24.73
N GLN A 20 28.86 -11.79 -25.15
CA GLN A 20 29.81 -12.70 -24.53
C GLN A 20 31.27 -12.21 -24.67
N GLU A 21 31.61 -11.54 -25.78
CA GLU A 21 32.94 -10.97 -25.99
C GLU A 21 33.27 -9.88 -24.96
N GLN A 22 32.31 -9.03 -24.60
CA GLN A 22 32.49 -8.01 -23.56
C GLN A 22 32.68 -8.64 -22.17
N ILE A 23 31.95 -9.72 -21.86
CA ILE A 23 32.13 -10.48 -20.62
C ILE A 23 33.54 -11.09 -20.56
N ASP A 24 34.00 -11.65 -21.68
CA ASP A 24 35.30 -12.31 -21.78
C ASP A 24 36.45 -11.30 -21.61
N ASN A 25 36.37 -10.17 -22.31
CA ASN A 25 37.35 -9.09 -22.20
C ASN A 25 37.43 -8.51 -20.77
N LEU A 26 36.29 -8.30 -20.12
CA LEU A 26 36.29 -7.81 -18.73
C LEU A 26 36.84 -8.86 -17.77
N TYR A 27 36.46 -10.14 -17.93
CA TYR A 27 37.01 -11.23 -17.14
C TYR A 27 38.53 -11.32 -17.26
N ASP A 28 39.08 -11.27 -18.48
CA ASP A 28 40.52 -11.36 -18.70
C ASP A 28 41.26 -10.17 -18.09
N THR A 29 40.67 -8.97 -18.20
CA THR A 29 41.22 -7.75 -17.58
C THR A 29 41.23 -7.87 -16.05
N MET A 30 40.10 -8.22 -15.45
CA MET A 30 39.97 -8.37 -14.00
C MET A 30 40.87 -9.51 -13.48
N TYR A 31 40.93 -10.64 -14.18
CA TYR A 31 41.77 -11.77 -13.79
C TYR A 31 43.25 -11.42 -13.83
N THR A 32 43.69 -10.72 -14.88
CA THR A 32 45.08 -10.28 -15.02
C THR A 32 45.48 -9.32 -13.89
N GLN A 33 44.65 -8.31 -13.63
CA GLN A 33 44.92 -7.35 -12.55
C GLN A 33 44.84 -8.01 -11.17
N TRP A 34 43.88 -8.92 -10.96
CA TRP A 34 43.80 -9.70 -9.73
C TRP A 34 45.06 -10.53 -9.51
N SER A 35 45.54 -11.25 -10.52
CA SER A 35 46.76 -12.06 -10.42
C SER A 35 47.97 -11.21 -10.03
N GLN A 36 48.16 -10.06 -10.67
CA GLN A 36 49.26 -9.13 -10.36
C GLN A 36 49.14 -8.58 -8.94
N LEU A 37 47.94 -8.21 -8.52
CA LEU A 37 47.68 -7.63 -7.21
C LEU A 37 47.81 -8.67 -6.08
N CYS A 38 47.50 -9.94 -6.34
CA CYS A 38 47.73 -11.03 -5.38
C CYS A 38 49.21 -11.12 -4.99
N ASP A 39 50.10 -11.14 -5.99
CA ASP A 39 51.53 -11.26 -5.77
C ASP A 39 52.09 -10.02 -5.06
N GLN A 40 51.66 -8.83 -5.48
CA GLN A 40 52.08 -7.57 -4.86
C GLN A 40 51.68 -7.48 -3.39
N LEU A 41 50.42 -7.83 -3.06
CA LEU A 41 49.93 -7.79 -1.69
C LEU A 41 50.60 -8.85 -0.81
N ALA A 42 50.80 -10.06 -1.35
CA ALA A 42 51.50 -11.12 -0.63
C ALA A 42 52.96 -10.73 -0.33
N ASP A 43 53.69 -10.21 -1.32
CA ASP A 43 55.08 -9.76 -1.14
C ASP A 43 55.20 -8.61 -0.12
N THR A 44 54.23 -7.68 -0.15
CA THR A 44 54.19 -6.57 0.81
C THR A 44 54.00 -7.06 2.24
N GLU A 45 53.07 -7.99 2.45
CA GLU A 45 52.79 -8.57 3.77
C GLU A 45 53.91 -9.49 4.26
N LEU A 46 54.56 -10.26 3.38
CA LEU A 46 55.73 -11.07 3.73
C LEU A 46 56.91 -10.19 4.17
N LYS A 47 57.18 -9.09 3.47
CA LYS A 47 58.19 -8.10 3.87
C LYS A 47 57.85 -7.44 5.21
N ALA A 48 56.58 -7.08 5.42
CA ALA A 48 56.10 -6.52 6.67
C ALA A 48 56.28 -7.50 7.84
N PHE A 49 55.97 -8.78 7.63
CA PHE A 49 56.16 -9.85 8.62
C PHE A 49 57.63 -9.97 9.02
N ARG A 50 58.54 -10.07 8.04
CA ARG A 50 59.99 -10.15 8.29
C ARG A 50 60.51 -8.95 9.07
N THR A 51 60.04 -7.76 8.72
CA THR A 51 60.44 -6.51 9.40
C THR A 51 59.97 -6.49 10.85
N LYS A 52 58.77 -7.01 11.12
CA LYS A 52 58.16 -7.01 12.45
C LYS A 52 58.75 -8.08 13.39
N TYR A 53 59.05 -9.27 12.86
CA TYR A 53 59.44 -10.42 13.67
C TYR A 53 60.92 -10.82 13.53
N GLY A 54 61.67 -10.18 12.64
CA GLY A 54 63.11 -10.45 12.44
C GLY A 54 63.43 -11.79 11.78
N GLN A 55 62.41 -12.55 11.35
CA GLN A 55 62.54 -13.88 10.75
C GLN A 55 61.53 -14.05 9.61
N GLU A 56 61.81 -15.00 8.71
CA GLU A 56 60.87 -15.39 7.66
C GLU A 56 59.65 -16.11 8.27
N PRO A 57 58.44 -15.92 7.72
CA PRO A 57 57.26 -16.66 8.16
C PRO A 57 57.43 -18.17 7.90
N GLY A 58 56.81 -18.98 8.76
CA GLY A 58 56.69 -20.41 8.54
C GLY A 58 55.82 -20.73 7.32
N TYR A 59 55.75 -22.03 6.98
CA TYR A 59 54.98 -22.49 5.83
C TYR A 59 53.50 -22.10 5.93
N MET A 60 52.87 -22.34 7.10
CA MET A 60 51.45 -22.07 7.30
C MET A 60 51.14 -20.56 7.27
N GLU A 61 52.00 -19.74 7.87
CA GLU A 61 51.89 -18.29 7.85
C GLU A 61 52.01 -17.75 6.42
N THR A 62 52.95 -18.29 5.63
CA THR A 62 53.14 -17.91 4.23
C THR A 62 51.88 -18.23 3.39
N VAL A 63 51.28 -19.40 3.59
CA VAL A 63 50.04 -19.79 2.92
C VAL A 63 48.90 -18.85 3.32
N SER A 64 48.76 -18.54 4.61
CA SER A 64 47.74 -17.64 5.13
C SER A 64 47.88 -16.22 4.56
N ILE A 65 49.09 -15.66 4.54
CA ILE A 65 49.38 -14.34 3.98
C ILE A 65 48.97 -14.28 2.51
N ARG A 66 49.32 -15.30 1.71
CA ARG A 66 48.95 -15.37 0.29
C ARG A 66 47.44 -15.48 0.07
N GLN A 67 46.74 -16.28 0.87
CA GLN A 67 45.28 -16.39 0.79
C GLN A 67 44.58 -15.07 1.14
N MET A 68 45.04 -14.39 2.19
CA MET A 68 44.53 -13.07 2.58
C MET A 68 44.82 -12.01 1.51
N GLY A 69 46.02 -12.02 0.92
CA GLY A 69 46.37 -11.17 -0.22
C GLY A 69 45.43 -11.39 -1.40
N ALA A 70 45.16 -12.65 -1.75
CA ALA A 70 44.25 -13.00 -2.85
C ALA A 70 42.80 -12.58 -2.61
N LEU A 71 42.32 -12.65 -1.36
CA LEU A 71 40.99 -12.16 -0.98
C LEU A 71 40.91 -10.63 -1.06
N ARG A 72 41.91 -9.90 -0.53
CA ARG A 72 41.97 -8.44 -0.62
C ARG A 72 42.05 -7.97 -2.07
N ALA A 73 42.88 -8.62 -2.89
CA ALA A 73 42.96 -8.35 -4.31
C ALA A 73 41.60 -8.56 -5.00
N LYS A 74 40.90 -9.64 -4.68
CA LYS A 74 39.55 -9.90 -5.23
C LYS A 74 38.61 -8.74 -4.90
N ASN A 75 38.55 -8.33 -3.63
CA ASN A 75 37.65 -7.26 -3.19
C ASN A 75 37.98 -5.92 -3.85
N GLN A 76 39.26 -5.57 -4.00
CA GLN A 76 39.66 -4.33 -4.68
C GLN A 76 39.28 -4.34 -6.16
N ILE A 77 39.48 -5.45 -6.86
CA ILE A 77 39.10 -5.57 -8.28
C ILE A 77 37.58 -5.59 -8.45
N TYR A 78 36.83 -6.34 -7.63
CA TYR A 78 35.36 -6.31 -7.69
C TYR A 78 34.83 -4.91 -7.37
N GLY A 79 35.39 -4.23 -6.37
CA GLY A 79 35.08 -2.85 -6.04
C GLY A 79 35.27 -1.91 -7.25
N ALA A 80 36.44 -1.98 -7.88
CA ALA A 80 36.79 -1.11 -9.00
C ALA A 80 35.90 -1.28 -10.24
N TYR A 81 35.47 -2.51 -10.56
CA TYR A 81 34.79 -2.81 -11.83
C TYR A 81 33.29 -3.06 -11.70
N LEU A 82 32.81 -3.60 -10.57
CA LEU A 82 31.44 -4.10 -10.45
C LEU A 82 30.61 -3.35 -9.40
N GLU A 83 31.22 -2.63 -8.46
CA GLU A 83 30.49 -2.00 -7.35
C GLU A 83 29.52 -0.92 -7.81
N GLY A 84 29.95 -0.01 -8.71
CA GLY A 84 29.06 1.01 -9.27
C GLY A 84 27.89 0.41 -10.04
N MET A 85 28.14 -0.64 -10.84
CA MET A 85 27.07 -1.34 -11.57
C MET A 85 26.08 -2.00 -10.61
N ASN A 86 26.56 -2.64 -9.55
CA ASN A 86 25.69 -3.25 -8.53
C ASN A 86 24.85 -2.21 -7.79
N GLN A 87 25.41 -1.03 -7.49
CA GLN A 87 24.65 0.07 -6.87
C GLN A 87 23.55 0.60 -7.80
N GLU A 88 23.84 0.77 -9.09
CA GLU A 88 22.83 1.19 -10.07
C GLU A 88 21.75 0.12 -10.30
N ILE A 89 22.10 -1.18 -10.36
CA ILE A 89 21.12 -2.27 -10.44
C ILE A 89 20.20 -2.25 -9.23
N ALA A 90 20.76 -2.14 -8.02
CA ALA A 90 19.97 -2.08 -6.79
C ALA A 90 19.04 -0.87 -6.77
N GLN A 91 19.52 0.29 -7.24
CA GLN A 91 18.70 1.50 -7.34
C GLN A 91 17.54 1.33 -8.34
N ARG A 92 17.78 0.75 -9.52
CA ARG A 92 16.72 0.46 -10.50
C ARG A 92 15.68 -0.50 -9.97
N GLN A 93 16.09 -1.52 -9.21
CA GLN A 93 15.18 -2.48 -8.59
C GLN A 93 14.28 -1.81 -7.53
N ILE A 94 14.83 -0.91 -6.71
CA ILE A 94 14.02 -0.13 -5.76
C ILE A 94 13.00 0.75 -6.49
N GLU A 95 13.41 1.42 -7.56
CA GLU A 95 12.52 2.27 -8.35
C GLU A 95 11.42 1.48 -9.09
N GLU A 96 11.73 0.27 -9.57
CA GLU A 96 10.76 -0.64 -10.19
C GLU A 96 9.76 -1.19 -9.15
N ASP A 97 10.24 -1.62 -7.98
CA ASP A 97 9.38 -2.14 -6.89
C ASP A 97 8.41 -1.07 -6.37
N GLU A 98 8.88 0.18 -6.18
CA GLU A 98 8.02 1.30 -5.77
C GLU A 98 6.99 1.67 -6.86
N TRP A 99 7.36 1.55 -8.13
CA TRP A 99 6.45 1.81 -9.25
C TRP A 99 5.33 0.75 -9.34
N ASP A 100 5.65 -0.52 -9.13
CA ASP A 100 4.68 -1.61 -9.15
C ASP A 100 3.66 -1.50 -7.99
N GLU A 101 4.09 -1.12 -6.79
CA GLU A 101 3.18 -0.88 -5.66
C GLU A 101 2.23 0.30 -5.91
N GLU A 102 2.74 1.39 -6.47
CA GLU A 102 1.94 2.57 -6.83
C GLU A 102 0.90 2.23 -7.91
N GLN A 103 1.30 1.51 -8.97
CA GLN A 103 0.37 1.06 -10.01
C GLN A 103 -0.72 0.14 -9.45
N TYR A 104 -0.35 -0.80 -8.58
CA TYR A 104 -1.33 -1.66 -7.92
C TYR A 104 -2.32 -0.87 -7.06
N ARG A 105 -1.86 0.13 -6.29
CA ARG A 105 -2.74 1.01 -5.51
C ARG A 105 -3.73 1.76 -6.40
N LEU A 106 -3.24 2.39 -7.47
CA LEU A 106 -4.08 3.11 -8.43
C LEU A 106 -5.10 2.21 -9.10
N GLU A 107 -4.75 0.96 -9.44
CA GLU A 107 -5.69 0.01 -10.01
C GLU A 107 -6.80 -0.38 -9.01
N GLN A 108 -6.45 -0.58 -7.73
CA GLN A 108 -7.44 -0.86 -6.69
C GLN A 108 -8.38 0.33 -6.46
N GLU A 109 -7.86 1.55 -6.45
CA GLU A 109 -8.65 2.78 -6.35
C GLU A 109 -9.60 2.93 -7.55
N ALA A 110 -9.11 2.70 -8.77
CA ALA A 110 -9.92 2.74 -9.97
C ALA A 110 -11.05 1.69 -9.95
N ARG A 111 -10.76 0.46 -9.48
CA ARG A 111 -11.77 -0.60 -9.32
C ARG A 111 -12.83 -0.24 -8.27
N LYS A 112 -12.42 0.36 -7.14
CA LYS A 112 -13.35 0.85 -6.11
C LYS A 112 -14.26 1.94 -6.68
N LEU A 113 -13.69 2.90 -7.41
CA LEU A 113 -14.45 3.96 -8.05
C LEU A 113 -15.43 3.42 -9.11
N GLU A 114 -15.03 2.43 -9.91
CA GLU A 114 -15.92 1.79 -10.89
C GLU A 114 -17.11 1.08 -10.20
N LYS A 115 -16.85 0.37 -9.11
CA LYS A 115 -17.92 -0.25 -8.29
C LYS A 115 -18.86 0.81 -7.72
N SER A 116 -18.32 1.88 -7.15
CA SER A 116 -19.09 3.03 -6.65
C SER A 116 -20.02 3.56 -7.74
N LYS A 117 -19.50 3.85 -8.94
CA LYS A 117 -20.32 4.33 -10.08
C LYS A 117 -21.46 3.37 -10.43
N LYS A 118 -21.23 2.05 -10.46
CA LYS A 118 -22.29 1.05 -10.73
C LYS A 118 -23.39 1.07 -9.66
N VAL A 119 -23.03 1.31 -8.40
CA VAL A 119 -23.98 1.48 -7.30
C VAL A 119 -24.77 2.78 -7.49
N LEU A 120 -24.08 3.89 -7.73
CA LEU A 120 -24.66 5.22 -7.93
C LEU A 120 -25.51 5.35 -9.20
N MET A 121 -25.47 4.40 -10.14
CA MET A 121 -26.42 4.37 -11.26
C MET A 121 -27.80 3.79 -10.88
N ARG A 122 -27.88 2.96 -9.83
CA ARG A 122 -29.13 2.29 -9.44
C ARG A 122 -29.98 3.20 -8.54
N PRO A 123 -31.30 3.36 -8.79
CA PRO A 123 -32.18 4.23 -8.01
C PRO A 123 -32.06 4.12 -6.49
N ASN A 124 -31.99 2.88 -5.97
CA ASN A 124 -31.85 2.59 -4.54
C ASN A 124 -30.44 2.11 -4.15
N GLY A 125 -29.45 2.18 -5.06
CA GLY A 125 -28.10 1.70 -4.81
C GLY A 125 -27.43 2.39 -3.63
N TRP A 126 -27.71 3.69 -3.44
CA TRP A 126 -27.25 4.48 -2.29
C TRP A 126 -27.76 3.97 -0.95
N LYS A 127 -28.86 3.21 -0.93
CA LYS A 127 -29.46 2.64 0.26
C LYS A 127 -29.04 1.19 0.47
N GLU A 128 -29.04 0.40 -0.59
CA GLU A 128 -28.81 -1.05 -0.56
C GLU A 128 -27.32 -1.43 -0.46
N ASP A 129 -26.44 -0.65 -1.08
CA ASP A 129 -25.02 -0.96 -1.24
C ASP A 129 -24.13 0.24 -0.86
N ARG A 130 -24.52 0.96 0.20
CA ARG A 130 -23.87 2.19 0.66
C ARG A 130 -22.40 2.01 1.03
N ASP A 131 -22.04 0.82 1.53
CA ASP A 131 -20.67 0.41 1.88
C ASP A 131 -19.72 0.34 0.67
N LYS A 132 -20.27 0.31 -0.55
CA LYS A 132 -19.51 0.23 -1.81
C LYS A 132 -19.33 1.59 -2.48
N ILE A 133 -19.89 2.65 -1.90
CA ILE A 133 -19.77 4.01 -2.42
C ILE A 133 -18.49 4.63 -1.86
N VAL A 134 -17.69 5.20 -2.76
CA VAL A 134 -16.54 6.02 -2.39
C VAL A 134 -17.03 7.45 -2.18
N VAL A 135 -16.91 7.94 -0.95
CA VAL A 135 -17.29 9.31 -0.56
C VAL A 135 -16.13 10.24 -0.86
N GLY A 136 -16.41 11.35 -1.54
CA GLY A 136 -15.45 12.41 -1.85
C GLY A 136 -15.51 13.56 -0.84
N GLU A 137 -14.44 14.37 -0.82
CA GLU A 137 -14.27 15.49 0.12
C GLU A 137 -15.42 16.50 0.09
N LEU A 138 -16.03 16.72 -1.07
CA LEU A 138 -17.16 17.64 -1.21
C LEU A 138 -18.39 17.14 -0.44
N THR A 139 -18.65 15.84 -0.47
CA THR A 139 -19.75 15.22 0.29
C THR A 139 -19.56 15.35 1.79
N GLU A 140 -18.33 15.11 2.27
CA GLU A 140 -17.98 15.31 3.68
C GLU A 140 -18.20 16.77 4.10
N TYR A 141 -17.80 17.73 3.25
CA TYR A 141 -18.04 19.14 3.48
C TYR A 141 -19.54 19.48 3.59
N TYR A 142 -20.38 18.96 2.70
CA TYR A 142 -21.83 19.19 2.76
C TYR A 142 -22.46 18.56 4.01
N ARG A 143 -22.08 17.32 4.35
CA ARG A 143 -22.51 16.65 5.57
C ARG A 143 -22.20 17.50 6.79
N GLU A 144 -20.95 17.92 6.95
CA GLU A 144 -20.50 18.69 8.11
C GLU A 144 -21.14 20.09 8.18
N SER A 145 -21.36 20.72 7.02
CA SER A 145 -21.89 22.09 6.96
C SER A 145 -23.40 22.15 7.19
N LEU A 146 -24.15 21.20 6.63
CA LEU A 146 -25.62 21.23 6.62
C LEU A 146 -26.25 20.25 7.60
N TRP A 147 -25.55 19.19 8.00
CA TRP A 147 -25.98 18.18 8.98
C TRP A 147 -24.92 17.89 10.05
N PRO A 148 -24.39 18.91 10.76
CA PRO A 148 -23.26 18.74 11.70
C PRO A 148 -23.54 17.81 12.89
N ASP A 149 -24.81 17.50 13.16
CA ASP A 149 -25.24 16.72 14.32
C ASP A 149 -25.76 15.32 13.92
N GLY A 150 -25.53 14.86 12.69
CA GLY A 150 -25.98 13.55 12.23
C GLY A 150 -25.54 12.39 13.13
N SER A 151 -26.34 11.32 13.18
CA SER A 151 -25.91 10.05 13.78
C SER A 151 -25.10 9.24 12.79
N LEU A 152 -24.27 8.31 13.25
CA LEU A 152 -23.41 7.51 12.37
C LEU A 152 -24.20 6.83 11.22
N LEU A 153 -25.35 6.22 11.52
CA LEU A 153 -26.18 5.57 10.50
C LEU A 153 -26.87 6.61 9.58
N PHE A 154 -27.24 7.77 10.12
CA PHE A 154 -27.77 8.88 9.31
C PHE A 154 -26.70 9.39 8.34
N ASP A 155 -25.47 9.58 8.81
CA ASP A 155 -24.35 10.07 8.03
C ASP A 155 -23.97 9.08 6.91
N GLU A 156 -23.93 7.77 7.19
CA GLU A 156 -23.70 6.75 6.15
C GLU A 156 -24.73 6.86 5.00
N PHE A 157 -26.00 7.03 5.33
CA PHE A 157 -27.06 7.17 4.32
C PHE A 157 -27.03 8.54 3.64
N LEU A 158 -26.72 9.60 4.38
CA LEU A 158 -26.62 10.95 3.88
C LEU A 158 -25.48 11.08 2.86
N GLU A 159 -24.29 10.59 3.19
CA GLU A 159 -23.14 10.60 2.29
C GLU A 159 -23.43 9.83 1.01
N ALA A 160 -23.98 8.62 1.13
CA ALA A 160 -24.35 7.81 -0.01
C ALA A 160 -25.39 8.52 -0.92
N LEU A 161 -26.36 9.22 -0.33
CA LEU A 161 -27.35 9.98 -1.09
C LEU A 161 -26.76 11.23 -1.74
N LEU A 162 -25.90 11.98 -1.03
CA LEU A 162 -25.21 13.16 -1.56
C LEU A 162 -24.26 12.79 -2.71
N GLU A 163 -23.54 11.69 -2.61
CA GLU A 163 -22.71 11.14 -3.70
C GLU A 163 -23.56 10.80 -4.92
N ARG A 164 -24.74 10.23 -4.70
CA ARG A 164 -25.68 9.92 -5.78
C ARG A 164 -26.18 11.19 -6.47
N ILE A 165 -26.62 12.19 -5.71
CA ILE A 165 -27.13 13.46 -6.24
C ILE A 165 -26.04 14.13 -7.08
N GLN A 166 -24.80 14.19 -6.57
CA GLN A 166 -23.65 14.72 -7.30
C GLN A 166 -23.34 13.92 -8.57
N PHE A 167 -23.32 12.59 -8.49
CA PHE A 167 -23.08 11.72 -9.63
C PHE A 167 -24.11 11.92 -10.75
N LEU A 168 -25.37 12.22 -10.40
CA LEU A 168 -26.44 12.52 -11.34
C LEU A 168 -26.46 13.97 -11.83
N ASN A 169 -25.56 14.83 -11.33
CA ASN A 169 -25.55 16.27 -11.55
C ASN A 169 -26.88 16.94 -11.14
N GLU A 170 -27.51 16.44 -10.08
CA GLU A 170 -28.70 17.03 -9.47
C GLU A 170 -28.29 18.15 -8.50
N PRO A 171 -29.14 19.16 -8.26
CA PRO A 171 -28.81 20.27 -7.39
C PRO A 171 -28.63 19.81 -5.95
N LEU A 172 -27.53 20.24 -5.33
CA LEU A 172 -27.30 20.11 -3.90
C LEU A 172 -27.82 21.35 -3.16
N PRO A 173 -28.33 21.20 -1.93
CA PRO A 173 -28.73 22.34 -1.13
C PRO A 173 -27.52 23.21 -0.76
N GLU A 174 -27.70 24.53 -0.78
CA GLU A 174 -26.72 25.49 -0.26
C GLU A 174 -27.02 25.82 1.20
N THR A 175 -28.29 25.71 1.62
CA THR A 175 -28.75 26.05 2.97
C THR A 175 -29.80 25.07 3.51
N GLN A 176 -29.99 25.07 4.82
CA GLN A 176 -31.05 24.27 5.49
C GLN A 176 -32.48 24.74 5.17
N LYS A 177 -32.65 25.83 4.42
CA LYS A 177 -33.97 26.33 4.00
C LYS A 177 -34.37 25.81 2.62
N ASP A 178 -33.45 25.17 1.92
CA ASP A 178 -33.65 24.75 0.54
C ASP A 178 -34.56 23.52 0.50
N PRO A 179 -35.49 23.41 -0.47
CA PRO A 179 -36.34 22.24 -0.63
C PRO A 179 -35.56 20.93 -0.74
N GLU A 180 -34.38 20.97 -1.37
CA GLU A 180 -33.46 19.85 -1.54
C GLU A 180 -32.95 19.35 -0.19
N TRP A 181 -32.58 20.27 0.73
CA TRP A 181 -32.14 19.90 2.07
C TRP A 181 -33.24 19.16 2.83
N LEU A 182 -34.47 19.65 2.74
CA LEU A 182 -35.63 19.03 3.36
C LEU A 182 -35.89 17.63 2.78
N TRP A 183 -35.89 17.50 1.46
CA TRP A 183 -36.14 16.24 0.78
C TRP A 183 -35.05 15.19 1.11
N ILE A 184 -33.78 15.58 1.06
CA ILE A 184 -32.64 14.72 1.43
C ILE A 184 -32.81 14.22 2.87
N THR A 185 -33.08 15.13 3.81
CA THR A 185 -33.26 14.78 5.23
C THR A 185 -34.40 13.78 5.42
N GLN A 186 -35.52 13.94 4.70
CA GLN A 186 -36.64 13.01 4.74
C GLN A 186 -36.28 11.63 4.19
N GLN A 187 -35.57 11.56 3.06
CA GLN A 187 -35.13 10.28 2.47
C GLN A 187 -34.19 9.52 3.41
N VAL A 188 -33.22 10.22 4.00
CA VAL A 188 -32.25 9.62 4.93
C VAL A 188 -32.95 9.13 6.20
N ASN A 189 -33.82 9.94 6.81
CA ASN A 189 -34.59 9.52 7.98
C ASN A 189 -35.46 8.28 7.72
N GLN A 190 -36.10 8.22 6.54
CA GLN A 190 -36.88 7.06 6.14
C GLN A 190 -35.99 5.82 5.96
N ALA A 191 -34.80 5.98 5.36
CA ALA A 191 -33.84 4.88 5.22
C ALA A 191 -33.35 4.36 6.58
N VAL A 192 -32.99 5.25 7.50
CA VAL A 192 -32.62 4.90 8.88
C VAL A 192 -33.75 4.12 9.57
N LYS A 193 -34.99 4.60 9.48
CA LYS A 193 -36.16 3.96 10.10
C LYS A 193 -36.42 2.55 9.58
N GLU A 194 -36.17 2.31 8.30
CA GLU A 194 -36.31 0.98 7.68
C GLU A 194 -35.14 0.03 7.98
N GLU A 195 -33.94 0.57 8.17
CA GLU A 195 -32.73 -0.23 8.41
C GLU A 195 -32.60 -0.64 9.88
N MET A 196 -33.00 0.23 10.81
CA MET A 196 -32.90 0.00 12.24
C MET A 196 -33.46 -1.36 12.71
N PRO A 197 -34.69 -1.77 12.33
CA PRO A 197 -35.23 -3.07 12.74
C PRO A 197 -34.40 -4.26 12.24
N LYS A 198 -33.72 -4.13 11.09
CA LYS A 198 -32.89 -5.19 10.52
C LYS A 198 -31.59 -5.33 11.33
N ILE A 199 -30.96 -4.20 11.66
CA ILE A 199 -29.76 -4.18 12.49
C ILE A 199 -30.08 -4.73 13.89
N GLU A 200 -31.21 -4.33 14.49
CA GLU A 200 -31.66 -4.85 15.79
C GLU A 200 -31.87 -6.37 15.76
N ALA A 201 -32.52 -6.90 14.71
CA ALA A 201 -32.73 -8.32 14.55
C ALA A 201 -31.40 -9.09 14.41
N LEU A 202 -30.48 -8.59 13.59
CA LEU A 202 -29.17 -9.20 13.38
C LEU A 202 -28.34 -9.22 14.67
N VAL A 203 -28.28 -8.10 15.40
CA VAL A 203 -27.55 -8.04 16.68
C VAL A 203 -28.16 -8.98 17.71
N LYS A 204 -29.50 -9.09 17.76
CA LYS A 204 -30.20 -10.02 18.66
C LYS A 204 -29.90 -11.49 18.32
N GLU A 205 -29.82 -11.83 17.04
CA GLU A 205 -29.50 -13.18 16.57
C GLU A 205 -28.04 -13.56 16.86
N LEU A 206 -27.09 -12.64 16.62
CA LEU A 206 -25.66 -12.89 16.77
C LEU A 206 -25.15 -12.75 18.20
N ALA A 207 -25.84 -12.03 19.08
CA ALA A 207 -25.47 -11.84 20.48
C ALA A 207 -25.15 -13.15 21.25
N PRO A 208 -26.02 -14.17 21.28
CA PRO A 208 -25.73 -15.42 22.00
C PRO A 208 -24.54 -16.18 21.39
N LEU A 209 -24.35 -16.12 20.07
CA LEU A 209 -23.21 -16.75 19.40
C LEU A 209 -21.90 -16.04 19.73
N ASN A 210 -21.91 -14.71 19.80
CA ASN A 210 -20.75 -13.92 20.21
C ASN A 210 -20.37 -14.17 21.68
N GLU A 211 -21.36 -14.28 22.58
CA GLU A 211 -21.13 -14.62 23.99
C GLU A 211 -20.51 -16.02 24.15
N ALA A 212 -20.97 -16.97 23.35
CA ALA A 212 -20.41 -18.32 23.29
C ALA A 212 -19.06 -18.39 22.54
N ARG A 213 -18.58 -17.29 21.96
CA ARG A 213 -17.36 -17.19 21.13
C ARG A 213 -17.37 -18.13 19.92
N LEU A 214 -18.54 -18.27 19.30
CA LEU A 214 -18.77 -19.16 18.15
C LEU A 214 -18.75 -18.43 16.80
N LEU A 215 -18.61 -17.10 16.80
CA LEU A 215 -18.49 -16.32 15.57
C LEU A 215 -17.06 -16.39 15.02
N ASP A 216 -16.94 -16.50 13.70
CA ASP A 216 -15.68 -16.21 13.01
C ASP A 216 -15.32 -14.72 13.10
N VAL A 217 -14.11 -14.38 12.64
CA VAL A 217 -13.57 -13.02 12.78
C VAL A 217 -14.39 -12.00 12.00
N GLU A 218 -14.82 -12.32 10.78
CA GLU A 218 -15.56 -11.43 9.89
C GLU A 218 -16.95 -11.14 10.46
N THR A 219 -17.70 -12.19 10.80
CA THR A 219 -19.03 -12.08 11.40
C THR A 219 -18.99 -11.36 12.76
N ARG A 220 -17.90 -11.51 13.52
CA ARG A 220 -17.73 -10.79 14.78
C ARG A 220 -17.47 -9.29 14.56
N LEU A 221 -16.72 -8.91 13.54
CA LEU A 221 -16.51 -7.50 13.19
C LEU A 221 -17.84 -6.87 12.75
N ASP A 222 -18.61 -7.56 11.90
CA ASP A 222 -19.93 -7.11 11.48
C ASP A 222 -20.87 -6.96 12.68
N PHE A 223 -20.89 -7.91 13.60
CA PHE A 223 -21.66 -7.81 14.84
C PHE A 223 -21.28 -6.56 15.67
N LEU A 224 -19.99 -6.31 15.85
CA LEU A 224 -19.51 -5.15 16.60
C LEU A 224 -19.87 -3.83 15.91
N TRP A 225 -19.73 -3.77 14.58
CA TRP A 225 -20.11 -2.59 13.81
C TRP A 225 -21.61 -2.30 13.93
N ASN A 226 -22.45 -3.31 13.73
CA ASN A 226 -23.90 -3.18 13.89
C ASN A 226 -24.30 -2.76 15.31
N LYS A 227 -23.58 -3.22 16.34
CA LYS A 227 -23.79 -2.77 17.72
C LYS A 227 -23.43 -1.29 17.92
N VAL A 228 -22.36 -0.81 17.28
CA VAL A 228 -21.98 0.61 17.27
C VAL A 228 -23.06 1.44 16.58
N LEU A 229 -23.55 0.99 15.42
CA LEU A 229 -24.65 1.65 14.71
C LEU A 229 -25.88 1.77 15.62
N LEU A 230 -26.36 0.69 16.25
CA LEU A 230 -27.52 0.75 17.17
C LEU A 230 -27.32 1.72 18.34
N SER A 231 -26.11 1.80 18.89
CA SER A 231 -25.83 2.71 20.01
C SER A 231 -25.87 4.19 19.63
N ASN A 232 -25.68 4.50 18.34
CA ASN A 232 -25.65 5.87 17.82
C ASN A 232 -26.86 6.23 16.95
N ALA A 233 -27.64 5.25 16.48
CA ALA A 233 -28.67 5.42 15.45
C ALA A 233 -30.04 5.91 15.96
N LEU A 234 -30.11 6.46 17.18
CA LEU A 234 -31.32 7.17 17.59
C LEU A 234 -31.61 8.29 16.58
N PRO A 235 -32.86 8.45 16.11
CA PRO A 235 -33.21 9.55 15.22
C PRO A 235 -32.75 10.85 15.87
N ASN A 236 -31.91 11.63 15.18
CA ASN A 236 -31.41 12.86 15.74
C ASN A 236 -32.61 13.76 16.07
N PRO A 237 -32.84 14.13 17.34
CA PRO A 237 -33.99 14.96 17.74
C PRO A 237 -33.98 16.34 17.07
N LYS A 238 -32.87 16.76 16.44
CA LYS A 238 -32.76 17.99 15.63
C LYS A 238 -33.33 17.88 14.22
N TYR A 239 -33.42 16.68 13.66
CA TYR A 239 -34.00 16.43 12.33
C TYR A 239 -35.22 15.49 12.42
N PRO A 240 -36.24 15.81 13.27
CA PRO A 240 -37.42 14.96 13.40
C PRO A 240 -38.18 14.89 12.09
N GLU A 241 -39.02 13.86 11.93
CA GLU A 241 -39.92 13.71 10.78
C GLU A 241 -40.63 15.04 10.48
N ILE A 242 -40.21 15.72 9.42
CA ILE A 242 -40.93 16.89 8.92
C ILE A 242 -42.14 16.31 8.19
N PRO A 243 -43.38 16.58 8.65
CA PRO A 243 -44.57 15.93 8.14
C PRO A 243 -44.62 16.02 6.62
N GLY A 244 -44.67 14.87 5.97
CA GLY A 244 -44.74 14.76 4.53
C GLY A 244 -46.08 15.28 4.03
N ASP A 245 -46.08 16.52 3.55
CA ASP A 245 -47.07 16.99 2.58
C ASP A 245 -46.28 17.39 1.32
N ASN A 246 -46.50 16.62 0.25
CA ASN A 246 -46.28 17.01 -1.14
C ASN A 246 -47.11 18.28 -1.47
N LYS A 247 -46.77 19.42 -0.87
CA LYS A 247 -47.38 20.73 -1.13
C LYS A 247 -46.38 21.81 -1.51
N LEU A 248 -45.10 21.45 -1.71
CA LEU A 248 -44.07 22.37 -2.19
C LEU A 248 -43.46 21.95 -3.53
N LEU A 249 -44.16 21.10 -4.30
CA LEU A 249 -43.96 20.93 -5.74
C LEU A 249 -45.21 21.38 -6.48
#